data_AF-A0A2K9PT89-F1
#
_entry.id   AF-A0A2K9PT89-F1
#
_cell.length_a   1.000
_cell.length_b   1.000
_cell.length_c   1.000
_cell.angle_alpha   90.00
_cell.angle_beta   90.00
_cell.angle_gamma   90.00
#
_symmetry.space_group_name_H-M   'P 1'
#
loop_
_entity.id
_entity.type
_entity.pdbx_description
1 polymer ?
#
loop_
_entity_poly.entity_id
_entity_poly.type
_entity_poly.pdbx_seq_one_letter_code
_entity_poly.pdbx_strand_id
1 'polypeptide(L)'
;MDRRSALKNLTMGLGYSIAAPTIFNVLSSCNAEKESWTPLFLSKEEKHIVTHLADIILPASDTPGALDVNIPQFLDVMYHDIEKKTKSGSF
;
A
#
# COMPACT_ATOMS: atom_id res chain seq x y z
N MET A 1 43.34 -28.90 -13.33
CA MET A 1 43.01 -27.57 -13.89
C MET A 1 41.70 -27.15 -13.26
N ASP A 2 41.64 -26.82 -11.95
CA ASP A 2 40.33 -26.80 -11.26
C ASP A 2 40.19 -25.72 -10.18
N ARG A 3 41.27 -25.00 -9.86
CA ARG A 3 41.28 -23.97 -8.81
C ARG A 3 40.50 -22.70 -9.17
N ARG A 4 40.53 -22.26 -10.44
CA ARG A 4 39.80 -21.05 -10.88
C ARG A 4 38.31 -21.30 -11.06
N SER A 5 37.92 -22.53 -11.43
CA SER A 5 36.52 -22.93 -11.61
C SER A 5 35.77 -23.06 -10.29
N ALA A 6 36.41 -23.63 -9.26
CA ALA A 6 35.84 -23.70 -7.91
C ALA A 6 35.59 -22.30 -7.31
N LEU A 7 36.53 -21.37 -7.51
CA LEU A 7 36.37 -19.96 -7.11
C LEU A 7 35.17 -19.30 -7.81
N LYS A 8 35.01 -19.48 -9.12
CA LYS A 8 33.87 -18.93 -9.87
C LYS A 8 32.53 -19.47 -9.36
N ASN A 9 32.45 -20.76 -9.09
CA ASN A 9 31.23 -21.40 -8.59
C ASN A 9 30.90 -20.99 -7.14
N LEU A 10 31.91 -20.85 -6.28
CA LEU A 10 31.72 -20.35 -4.91
C LEU A 10 31.28 -18.88 -4.91
N THR A 11 31.89 -18.03 -5.74
CA THR A 11 31.48 -16.62 -5.85
C THR A 11 30.06 -16.47 -6.40
N MET A 12 29.66 -17.32 -7.35
CA MET A 12 28.28 -17.35 -7.85
C MET A 12 27.30 -17.80 -6.75
N GLY A 13 27.59 -18.88 -6.04
CA GLY A 13 26.72 -19.39 -4.97
C GLY A 13 26.53 -18.40 -3.82
N LEU A 14 27.61 -17.73 -3.39
CA LEU A 14 27.54 -16.68 -2.36
C LEU A 14 26.79 -15.45 -2.87
N GLY A 15 27.00 -15.02 -4.11
CA GLY A 15 26.29 -13.89 -4.71
C GLY A 15 24.78 -14.10 -4.79
N TYR A 16 24.32 -15.30 -5.14
CA TYR A 16 22.89 -15.64 -5.18
C TYR A 16 22.24 -15.62 -3.78
N SER A 17 22.95 -16.08 -2.74
CA SER A 17 22.40 -16.11 -1.37
C SER A 17 22.14 -14.72 -0.77
N ILE A 18 22.92 -13.71 -1.19
CA ILE A 18 22.83 -12.34 -0.67
C ILE A 18 21.79 -11.51 -1.45
N ALA A 19 21.63 -11.77 -2.75
CA ALA A 19 20.69 -11.03 -3.61
C ALA A 19 19.23 -11.49 -3.48
N ALA A 20 18.99 -12.73 -3.05
CA ALA A 20 17.64 -13.27 -2.89
C ALA A 20 16.76 -12.46 -1.89
N PRO A 21 17.19 -12.18 -0.64
CA PRO A 21 16.35 -11.46 0.31
C PRO A 21 16.09 -10.00 -0.11
N THR A 22 16.99 -9.35 -0.85
CA THR A 22 16.79 -7.99 -1.37
C THR A 22 15.72 -7.93 -2.45
N ILE A 23 15.69 -8.90 -3.36
CA ILE A 23 14.64 -8.99 -4.39
C ILE A 23 13.30 -9.36 -3.74
N PHE A 24 13.29 -10.23 -2.73
CA PHE A 24 12.08 -10.52 -1.92
C PHE A 24 11.54 -9.27 -1.22
N ASN A 25 12.40 -8.41 -0.65
CA ASN A 25 11.94 -7.15 -0.04
C ASN A 25 11.36 -6.16 -1.07
N VAL A 26 11.91 -6.09 -2.28
CA VAL A 26 11.35 -5.27 -3.37
C VAL A 26 10.01 -5.83 -3.85
N LEU A 27 9.88 -7.15 -3.97
CA LEU A 27 8.61 -7.82 -4.31
C LEU A 27 7.56 -7.66 -3.20
N SER A 28 7.96 -7.76 -1.94
CA SER A 28 7.11 -7.48 -0.77
C SER A 28 6.73 -5.99 -0.67
N SER A 29 7.47 -5.07 -1.29
CA SER A 29 7.10 -3.66 -1.36
C SER A 29 5.86 -3.42 -2.23
N CYS A 30 5.58 -4.30 -3.22
CA CYS A 30 4.33 -4.25 -3.98
C CYS A 30 3.16 -4.91 -3.26
N ASN A 31 3.42 -5.64 -2.16
CA ASN A 31 2.41 -6.29 -1.33
C ASN A 31 2.39 -5.74 0.10
N ALA A 32 2.74 -4.46 0.25
CA ALA A 32 2.54 -3.75 1.50
C ALA A 32 1.06 -3.36 1.62
N GLU A 33 0.20 -4.37 1.78
CA GLU A 33 -1.08 -4.20 2.44
C GLU A 33 -0.80 -3.88 3.92
N LYS A 34 -0.38 -2.63 4.16
CA LYS A 34 -0.35 -2.03 5.48
C LYS A 34 -1.68 -1.35 5.67
N GLU A 35 -2.55 -1.92 6.48
CA GLU A 35 -3.70 -1.22 7.05
C GLU A 35 -3.22 0.15 7.59
N SER A 36 -3.52 1.24 6.88
CA SER A 36 -2.77 2.49 7.08
C SER A 36 -3.52 3.59 7.84
N TRP A 37 -4.81 3.43 8.13
CA TRP A 37 -5.56 4.50 8.78
C TRP A 37 -6.79 4.02 9.57
N THR A 38 -6.97 4.61 10.75
CA THR A 38 -8.15 4.43 11.60
C THR A 38 -9.24 5.39 11.14
N PRO A 39 -10.44 4.91 10.80
CA PRO A 39 -11.51 5.80 10.37
C PRO A 39 -12.05 6.63 11.53
N LEU A 40 -12.33 7.91 11.25
CA LEU A 40 -12.83 8.90 12.19
C LEU A 40 -14.34 9.04 12.11
N PHE A 41 -14.91 8.91 10.91
CA PHE A 41 -16.34 9.00 10.64
C PHE A 41 -16.95 7.64 10.29
N LEU A 42 -16.30 6.88 9.41
CA LEU A 42 -16.76 5.58 8.93
C LEU A 42 -16.55 4.47 9.97
N SER A 43 -17.41 3.46 9.98
CA SER A 43 -17.15 2.20 10.67
C SER A 43 -16.10 1.35 9.94
N LYS A 44 -15.62 0.29 10.60
CA LYS A 44 -14.64 -0.64 9.99
C LYS A 44 -15.18 -1.34 8.74
N GLU A 45 -16.47 -1.68 8.76
CA GLU A 45 -17.17 -2.34 7.66
C GLU A 45 -17.37 -1.37 6.49
N GLU A 46 -17.81 -0.14 6.78
CA GLU A 46 -17.96 0.91 5.77
C GLU A 46 -16.62 1.31 5.15
N LYS A 47 -15.55 1.40 5.94
CA LYS A 47 -14.19 1.61 5.43
C LYS A 47 -13.83 0.57 4.38
N HIS A 48 -14.11 -0.71 4.65
CA HIS A 48 -13.83 -1.79 3.70
C HIS A 48 -14.64 -1.60 2.41
N ILE A 49 -15.94 -1.29 2.52
CA ILE A 49 -16.80 -1.09 1.35
C ILE A 49 -16.34 0.12 0.52
N VAL A 50 -16.10 1.26 1.16
CA VAL A 50 -15.67 2.51 0.51
C VAL A 50 -14.32 2.33 -0.17
N THR A 51 -13.38 1.61 0.44
CA THR A 51 -12.06 1.34 -0.14
C THR A 51 -12.19 0.53 -1.42
N HIS A 52 -12.98 -0.55 -1.40
CA HIS A 52 -13.21 -1.39 -2.58
C HIS A 52 -14.02 -0.66 -3.66
N LEU A 53 -15.02 0.11 -3.26
CA LEU A 53 -15.82 0.90 -4.18
C LEU A 53 -14.98 1.98 -4.87
N ALA A 54 -14.11 2.67 -4.14
CA ALA A 54 -13.22 3.69 -4.69
C ALA A 54 -12.25 3.07 -5.71
N ASP A 55 -11.72 1.88 -5.44
CA ASP A 55 -10.86 1.15 -6.35
C ASP A 55 -11.60 0.66 -7.61
N ILE A 56 -12.86 0.22 -7.48
CA ILE A 56 -13.70 -0.13 -8.65
C ILE A 56 -13.99 1.10 -9.52
N ILE A 57 -14.26 2.26 -8.90
CA ILE A 57 -14.60 3.49 -9.61
C ILE A 57 -13.38 4.06 -10.33
N LEU A 58 -12.21 4.03 -9.69
CA LEU A 58 -10.98 4.61 -10.22
C LEU A 58 -9.82 3.63 -9.99
N PRO A 59 -9.76 2.55 -10.80
CA PRO A 59 -8.75 1.52 -10.66
C PRO A 59 -7.38 2.06 -11.07
N ALA A 60 -6.33 1.56 -10.42
CA ALA A 60 -4.96 1.84 -10.82
C ALA A 60 -4.69 1.26 -12.22
N SER A 61 -4.20 2.11 -13.12
CA SER A 61 -3.84 1.72 -14.48
C SER A 61 -2.60 2.50 -14.93
N ASP A 62 -2.60 3.13 -16.10
CA ASP A 62 -1.50 4.02 -16.54
C ASP A 62 -1.42 5.31 -15.70
N THR A 63 -2.49 5.61 -14.94
CA THR A 63 -2.56 6.70 -13.97
C THR A 63 -2.76 6.16 -12.55
N PRO A 64 -2.32 6.91 -11.51
CA PRO A 64 -2.57 6.54 -10.11
C PRO A 64 -4.06 6.31 -9.85
N GLY A 65 -4.39 5.21 -9.18
CA GLY A 65 -5.75 4.84 -8.80
C GLY A 65 -6.23 5.53 -7.52
N ALA A 66 -7.48 5.27 -7.13
CA ALA A 66 -8.08 5.84 -5.93
C ALA A 66 -7.32 5.51 -4.65
N LEU A 67 -6.73 4.32 -4.58
CA LEU A 67 -5.95 3.88 -3.42
C LEU A 67 -4.58 4.56 -3.37
N ASP A 68 -3.96 4.81 -4.53
CA ASP A 68 -2.63 5.44 -4.63
C ASP A 68 -2.63 6.89 -4.11
N VAL A 69 -3.76 7.58 -4.27
CA VAL A 69 -3.94 8.95 -3.79
C VAL A 69 -4.76 9.04 -2.49
N ASN A 70 -4.99 7.91 -1.82
CA ASN A 70 -5.68 7.82 -0.52
C ASN A 70 -7.09 8.46 -0.50
N ILE A 71 -7.87 8.33 -1.57
CA ILE A 71 -9.25 8.85 -1.65
C ILE A 71 -10.13 8.39 -0.47
N PRO A 72 -10.12 7.10 -0.05
CA PRO A 72 -10.97 6.64 1.05
C PRO A 72 -10.69 7.35 2.38
N GLN A 73 -9.43 7.67 2.66
CA GLN A 73 -9.03 8.38 3.88
C GLN A 73 -9.43 9.86 3.83
N PHE A 74 -9.27 10.50 2.66
CA PHE A 74 -9.73 11.87 2.46
C PHE A 74 -11.23 12.00 2.68
N LEU A 75 -12.01 11.05 2.15
CA LEU A 75 -13.46 11.05 2.28
C LEU A 75 -13.92 11.02 3.73
N ASP A 76 -13.30 10.16 4.54
CA ASP A 76 -13.60 10.03 5.97
C ASP A 76 -13.30 11.32 6.77
N VAL A 77 -12.13 11.92 6.54
CA VAL A 77 -11.76 13.19 7.18
C VAL A 77 -12.70 14.33 6.77
N MET A 78 -13.02 14.40 5.47
CA MET A 78 -13.94 15.41 4.94
C MET A 78 -15.32 15.33 5.57
N TYR A 79 -15.91 14.14 5.67
CA TYR A 79 -17.22 13.96 6.29
C TYR A 79 -17.19 14.30 7.78
N HIS A 80 -16.15 13.87 8.51
CA HIS A 80 -15.97 14.23 9.91
C HIS A 80 -15.94 15.75 10.14
N ASP A 81 -15.27 16.49 9.27
CA ASP A 81 -15.14 17.94 9.39
C ASP A 81 -16.43 18.69 8.99
N ILE A 82 -17.19 18.17 8.02
CA ILE A 82 -18.48 18.74 7.62
C ILE A 82 -19.55 18.52 8.72
N GLU A 83 -19.61 17.34 9.34
CA GLU A 83 -20.50 17.12 10.50
C GLU A 83 -20.12 18.03 11.68
N LYS A 84 -18.81 18.16 11.93
CA LYS A 84 -18.16 19.21 12.75
C LYS A 84 -18.87 20.55 12.65
N LYS A 85 -18.84 21.08 11.43
CA LYS A 85 -19.31 22.42 11.08
C LYS A 85 -20.83 22.55 11.17
N THR A 86 -21.57 21.50 10.84
CA THR A 86 -23.04 21.51 10.85
C THR A 86 -23.58 21.68 12.28
N LYS A 87 -22.96 21.04 13.29
CA LYS A 87 -23.34 21.23 14.70
C LYS A 87 -22.98 22.62 15.25
N SER A 88 -22.02 23.32 14.65
CA SER A 88 -21.63 24.69 15.04
C SER A 88 -22.38 25.78 14.26
N GLY A 89 -23.12 25.43 13.21
CA GLY A 89 -23.93 26.33 12.38
C GLY A 89 -25.43 26.19 12.57
N SER A 90 -25.89 25.29 13.43
CA SER A 90 -27.30 25.25 13.83
C SER A 90 -27.53 26.31 14.90
N PHE A 91 -28.21 27.38 14.48
CA PHE A 91 -29.12 28.13 15.34
C PHE A 91 -30.15 27.20 15.98
#